data_AF-A0A3D1ASA5-F1
#
_entry.id   AF-A0A3D1ASA5-F1
#
_cell.length_a   1.000
_cell.length_b   1.000
_cell.length_c   1.000
_cell.angle_alpha   90.00
_cell.angle_beta   90.00
_cell.angle_gamma   90.00
#
_symmetry.space_group_name_H-M   'P 1'
#
loop_
_entity.id
_entity.type
_entity.pdbx_description
1 polymer ?
#
loop_
_entity_poly.entity_id
_entity_poly.type
_entity_poly.pdbx_seq_one_letter_code
_entity_poly.pdbx_strand_id
1 'polypeptide(L)'
;MSGFFPQLSSGALTQFPMQRSRRKRSIANVLEDGTYYALADSGVSWLRWQLDYAALSDVEATTLAAFFEQNEGRAGSFLFMDPGANLLVQSETLENVAWVRNTLLTLRTGTADPLLTNRAATLTNTSPAALTIAQSMSLPGAATACFSVYGRCAAGGTVQLTRNDGASTVTQPFALRPEWQRIALRSVIAGGAGPCTFSLTIAAGYAVDIFGFQVTAQPAAGQYVATAAISALYPATAFDSDELAFRRTDYNQNSCQVRLISRA
;
A
#
# COMPACT_ATOMS: atom_id res chain seq x y z
N MET A 1 -9.38 0.76 -21.06
CA MET A 1 -9.03 0.07 -19.79
C MET A 1 -8.45 1.12 -18.87
N SER A 2 -9.02 1.32 -17.68
CA SER A 2 -8.48 2.25 -16.70
C SER A 2 -7.11 1.75 -16.22
N GLY A 3 -6.06 2.54 -16.48
CA GLY A 3 -4.71 2.25 -16.00
C GLY A 3 -4.58 2.46 -14.48
N PHE A 4 -3.36 2.34 -13.97
CA PHE A 4 -3.02 2.81 -12.63
C PHE A 4 -2.19 4.10 -12.74
N PHE A 5 -2.27 4.94 -11.72
CA PHE A 5 -1.52 6.20 -11.68
C PHE A 5 -0.01 5.94 -11.84
N PRO A 6 0.68 6.63 -12.76
CA PRO A 6 2.05 6.28 -13.14
C PRO A 6 3.02 6.44 -11.97
N GLN A 7 4.03 5.57 -11.94
CA GLN A 7 5.17 5.69 -11.04
C GLN A 7 6.34 6.37 -11.76
N LEU A 8 7.15 7.09 -10.99
CA LEU A 8 8.41 7.65 -11.45
C LEU A 8 9.38 6.54 -11.85
N SER A 9 10.45 6.91 -12.55
CA SER A 9 11.53 5.98 -12.95
C SER A 9 12.18 5.25 -11.76
N SER A 10 12.15 5.86 -10.58
CA SER A 10 12.60 5.26 -9.31
C SER A 10 11.67 4.15 -8.79
N GLY A 11 10.47 4.02 -9.36
CA GLY A 11 9.36 3.20 -8.87
C GLY A 11 8.55 3.86 -7.76
N ALA A 12 8.86 5.12 -7.39
CA ALA A 12 8.08 5.89 -6.44
C ALA A 12 6.81 6.43 -7.09
N LEU A 13 5.68 6.36 -6.38
CA LEU A 13 4.42 6.93 -6.88
C LEU A 13 4.35 8.45 -6.69
N THR A 14 4.95 8.94 -5.60
CA THR A 14 5.00 10.37 -5.26
C THR A 14 6.32 10.73 -4.59
N GLN A 15 6.62 12.04 -4.57
CA GLN A 15 7.68 12.63 -3.76
C GLN A 15 7.07 13.15 -2.45
N PHE A 16 7.87 13.17 -1.38
CA PHE A 16 7.44 13.70 -0.09
C PHE A 16 7.92 15.15 0.09
N PRO A 17 7.13 16.01 0.74
CA PRO A 17 5.87 15.72 1.42
C PRO A 17 4.68 15.53 0.44
N MET A 18 3.75 14.63 0.78
CA MET A 18 2.44 14.55 0.15
C MET A 18 1.37 14.95 1.16
N GLN A 19 0.24 15.48 0.68
CA GLN A 19 -0.89 15.80 1.55
C GLN A 19 -2.07 14.89 1.25
N ARG A 20 -2.67 14.34 2.31
CA ARG A 20 -3.91 13.57 2.24
C ARG A 20 -4.94 14.21 3.16
N SER A 21 -6.13 14.49 2.63
CA SER A 21 -7.24 15.04 3.42
C SER A 21 -8.53 14.27 3.14
N ARG A 22 -9.35 14.10 4.17
CA ARG A 22 -10.72 13.59 4.04
C ARG A 22 -11.68 14.78 4.13
N ARG A 23 -12.55 14.93 3.13
CA ARG A 23 -13.62 15.92 3.13
C ARG A 23 -14.96 15.22 3.27
N LYS A 24 -15.81 15.73 4.15
CA LYS A 24 -17.21 15.30 4.30
C LYS A 24 -18.09 16.49 3.95
N ARG A 25 -19.20 16.24 3.27
CA ARG A 25 -20.25 17.25 3.16
C ARG A 25 -20.96 17.34 4.50
N SER A 26 -21.27 18.55 4.94
CA SER A 26 -22.13 18.79 6.10
C SER A 26 -23.31 19.64 5.68
N ILE A 27 -24.50 19.29 6.15
CA ILE A 27 -25.69 20.13 6.03
C ILE A 27 -25.73 20.98 7.29
N ALA A 28 -25.75 22.30 7.12
CA ALA A 28 -25.80 23.25 8.21
C ALA A 28 -27.09 24.06 8.14
N ASN A 29 -27.78 24.17 9.27
CA ASN A 29 -28.94 25.03 9.47
C ASN A 29 -28.61 26.09 10.51
N VAL A 30 -29.00 27.32 10.23
CA VAL A 30 -28.96 28.44 11.19
C VAL A 30 -30.41 28.78 11.53
N LEU A 31 -30.76 28.70 12.80
CA LEU A 31 -32.08 29.09 13.29
C LEU A 31 -32.19 30.62 13.43
N GLU A 32 -33.41 31.15 13.52
CA GLU A 32 -33.66 32.59 13.65
C GLU A 32 -33.04 33.21 14.91
N ASP A 33 -32.77 32.39 15.95
CA ASP A 33 -32.10 32.80 17.18
C ASP A 33 -30.55 32.77 17.08
N GLY A 34 -30.01 32.42 15.91
CA GLY A 34 -28.57 32.30 15.65
C GLY A 34 -27.97 30.93 16.01
N THR A 35 -28.76 29.97 16.49
CA THR A 35 -28.28 28.62 16.80
C THR A 35 -27.85 27.89 15.52
N TYR A 36 -26.66 27.27 15.57
CA TYR A 36 -26.06 26.56 14.45
C TYR A 36 -26.11 25.04 14.66
N TYR A 37 -26.77 24.32 13.75
CA TYR A 37 -26.76 22.86 13.70
C TYR A 37 -26.08 22.39 12.43
N ALA A 38 -24.96 21.67 12.55
CA ALA A 38 -24.33 20.99 11.42
C ALA A 38 -24.31 19.49 11.63
N LEU A 39 -24.82 18.76 10.65
CA LEU A 39 -24.77 17.30 10.61
C LEU A 39 -23.96 16.86 9.41
N ALA A 40 -23.07 15.89 9.62
CA ALA A 40 -22.33 15.27 8.52
C ALA A 40 -23.30 14.48 7.65
N ASP A 41 -23.24 14.73 6.35
CA ASP A 41 -23.88 13.88 5.35
C ASP A 41 -23.04 12.61 5.22
N SER A 42 -23.47 11.56 5.91
CA SER A 42 -22.75 10.28 5.98
C SER A 42 -22.61 9.59 4.62
N GLY A 43 -23.43 9.96 3.63
CA GLY A 43 -23.39 9.39 2.28
C GLY A 43 -22.35 10.02 1.36
N VAL A 44 -21.70 11.12 1.77
CA VAL A 44 -20.83 11.90 0.87
C VAL A 44 -19.50 12.24 1.54
N SER A 45 -18.53 11.36 1.36
CA SER A 45 -17.14 11.56 1.79
C SER A 45 -16.16 11.32 0.65
N TRP A 46 -15.10 12.14 0.61
CA TRP A 46 -14.06 12.09 -0.41
C TRP A 46 -12.69 12.13 0.25
N LEU A 47 -11.74 11.41 -0.31
CA LEU A 47 -10.33 11.57 -0.04
C LEU A 47 -9.72 12.42 -1.16
N ARG A 48 -8.87 13.36 -0.77
CA ARG A 48 -8.10 14.19 -1.68
C ARG A 48 -6.62 14.04 -1.39
N TRP A 49 -5.85 13.82 -2.44
CA TRP A 49 -4.39 13.85 -2.39
C TRP A 49 -3.87 15.05 -3.15
N GLN A 50 -2.85 15.69 -2.61
CA GLN A 50 -2.01 16.64 -3.33
C GLN A 50 -0.60 16.07 -3.37
N LEU A 51 -0.12 15.88 -4.60
CA LEU A 51 1.19 15.33 -4.91
C LEU A 51 2.00 16.45 -5.55
N ASP A 52 3.07 16.85 -4.89
CA ASP A 52 3.95 17.90 -5.36
C ASP A 52 5.22 17.24 -5.93
N TYR A 53 5.43 17.40 -7.24
CA TYR A 53 6.58 16.86 -7.95
C TYR A 53 7.57 17.98 -8.29
N ALA A 54 8.84 17.71 -8.04
CA ALA A 54 9.98 18.52 -8.41
C ALA A 54 11.02 17.68 -9.16
N ALA A 55 11.79 18.32 -10.02
CA ALA A 55 12.87 17.70 -10.80
C ALA A 55 12.46 16.42 -11.56
N LEU A 56 11.23 16.39 -12.09
CA LEU A 56 10.78 15.34 -13.00
C LEU A 56 11.60 15.41 -14.29
N SER A 57 12.12 14.27 -14.74
CA SER A 57 12.69 14.18 -16.07
C SER A 57 11.66 14.49 -17.16
N ASP A 58 12.11 14.84 -18.36
CA ASP A 58 11.24 15.10 -19.50
C ASP A 58 10.39 13.85 -19.84
N VAL A 59 10.94 12.64 -19.64
CA VAL A 59 10.24 11.37 -19.83
C VAL A 59 9.14 11.18 -18.79
N GLU A 60 9.40 11.46 -17.52
CA GLU A 60 8.39 11.36 -16.45
C GLU A 60 7.28 12.40 -16.62
N ALA A 61 7.64 13.65 -16.95
CA ALA A 61 6.69 14.71 -17.23
C ALA A 61 5.78 14.35 -18.42
N THR A 62 6.36 13.84 -19.51
CA THR A 62 5.61 13.39 -20.69
C THR A 62 4.68 12.22 -20.36
N THR A 63 5.14 11.26 -19.55
CA THR A 63 4.33 10.11 -19.12
C THR A 63 3.12 10.55 -18.30
N LEU A 64 3.32 11.50 -17.38
CA LEU A 64 2.24 12.03 -16.56
C LEU A 64 1.25 12.87 -17.37
N ALA A 65 1.72 13.68 -18.32
CA ALA A 65 0.88 14.45 -19.24
C ALA A 65 0.03 13.54 -20.13
N ALA A 66 0.64 12.53 -20.76
CA ALA A 66 -0.07 11.55 -21.57
C ALA A 66 -1.11 10.76 -20.76
N PHE A 67 -0.79 10.41 -19.52
CA PHE A 67 -1.74 9.76 -18.61
C PHE A 67 -2.91 10.68 -18.26
N PHE A 68 -2.67 11.97 -18.04
CA PHE A 68 -3.73 12.96 -17.80
C PHE A 68 -4.67 13.08 -19.01
N GLU A 69 -4.12 13.19 -20.22
CA GLU A 69 -4.89 13.24 -21.46
C GLU A 69 -5.69 11.97 -21.71
N GLN A 70 -5.08 10.79 -21.49
CA GLN A 70 -5.74 9.50 -21.64
C GLN A 70 -6.95 9.33 -20.70
N ASN A 71 -6.91 9.96 -19.53
CA ASN A 71 -8.01 9.95 -18.57
C ASN A 71 -8.92 11.18 -18.69
N GLU A 72 -8.75 12.01 -19.72
CA GLU A 72 -9.61 13.19 -19.97
C GLU A 72 -9.74 14.09 -18.71
N GLY A 73 -8.63 14.27 -17.99
CA GLY A 73 -8.61 15.01 -16.73
C GLY A 73 -9.55 14.43 -15.68
N ARG A 74 -10.63 15.15 -15.35
CA ARG A 74 -11.56 14.77 -14.27
C ARG A 74 -12.59 13.72 -14.68
N ALA A 75 -12.77 13.48 -15.98
CA ALA A 75 -13.81 12.61 -16.49
C ALA A 75 -13.46 11.12 -16.32
N GLY A 76 -12.20 10.77 -16.56
CA GLY A 76 -11.69 9.40 -16.42
C GLY A 76 -11.34 9.04 -14.98
N SER A 77 -11.36 7.74 -14.71
CA SER A 77 -10.93 7.20 -13.42
C SER A 77 -9.91 6.09 -13.59
N PHE A 78 -9.06 5.95 -12.58
CA PHE A 78 -7.94 5.03 -12.54
C PHE A 78 -7.69 4.51 -11.13
N LEU A 79 -6.88 3.46 -11.06
CA LEU A 79 -6.40 2.94 -9.80
C LEU A 79 -5.30 3.84 -9.24
N PHE A 80 -5.55 4.43 -8.08
CA PHE A 80 -4.52 5.09 -7.27
C PHE A 80 -4.17 4.22 -6.06
N MET A 81 -2.89 4.10 -5.78
CA MET A 81 -2.37 3.37 -4.62
C MET A 81 -1.80 4.40 -3.66
N ASP A 82 -2.35 4.53 -2.45
CA ASP A 82 -1.87 5.56 -1.53
C ASP A 82 -0.45 5.20 -1.04
N PRO A 83 0.58 6.01 -1.36
CA PRO A 83 1.96 5.66 -1.08
C PRO A 83 2.35 5.81 0.40
N GLY A 84 1.53 6.49 1.20
CA GLY A 84 1.75 6.65 2.64
C GLY A 84 0.92 5.69 3.50
N ALA A 85 0.19 4.77 2.87
CA ALA A 85 -0.65 3.81 3.57
C ALA A 85 -0.24 2.37 3.23
N ASN A 86 -0.72 1.44 4.04
CA ASN A 86 -0.54 0.02 3.82
C ASN A 86 -1.65 -0.51 2.91
N LEU A 87 -1.26 -1.15 1.81
CA LEU A 87 -2.19 -1.67 0.81
C LEU A 87 -2.91 -2.94 1.28
N LEU A 88 -2.38 -3.63 2.30
CA LEU A 88 -3.03 -4.81 2.89
C LEU A 88 -4.25 -4.41 3.70
N VAL A 89 -5.17 -5.36 3.88
CA VAL A 89 -6.29 -5.25 4.84
C VAL A 89 -6.03 -6.15 6.04
N GLN A 90 -6.56 -5.75 7.20
CA GLN A 90 -6.50 -6.53 8.43
C GLN A 90 -5.07 -6.95 8.79
N SER A 91 -4.12 -6.01 8.67
CA SER A 91 -2.68 -6.31 8.74
C SER A 91 -2.20 -6.93 10.06
N GLU A 92 -2.97 -6.75 11.14
CA GLU A 92 -2.67 -7.29 12.48
C GLU A 92 -3.59 -8.47 12.85
N THR A 93 -4.67 -8.71 12.09
CA THR A 93 -5.69 -9.74 12.39
C THR A 93 -5.51 -10.93 11.45
N LEU A 94 -4.50 -11.75 11.70
CA LEU A 94 -4.10 -12.87 10.81
C LEU A 94 -5.09 -14.06 10.79
N GLU A 95 -6.12 -14.02 11.62
CA GLU A 95 -7.26 -14.95 11.59
C GLU A 95 -8.35 -14.51 10.61
N ASN A 96 -8.31 -13.26 10.14
CA ASN A 96 -9.29 -12.76 9.20
C ASN A 96 -9.20 -13.49 7.86
N VAL A 97 -10.36 -13.68 7.20
CA VAL A 97 -10.47 -14.39 5.91
C VAL A 97 -9.65 -13.76 4.78
N ALA A 98 -9.25 -12.49 4.90
CA ALA A 98 -8.32 -11.86 3.97
C ALA A 98 -6.93 -12.52 3.95
N TRP A 99 -6.58 -13.29 4.98
CA TRP A 99 -5.34 -14.06 5.07
C TRP A 99 -5.58 -15.53 4.75
N VAL A 100 -4.93 -16.02 3.70
CA VAL A 100 -4.89 -17.44 3.35
C VAL A 100 -3.67 -18.07 4.01
N ARG A 101 -3.90 -19.05 4.87
CA ARG A 101 -2.85 -19.72 5.65
C ARG A 101 -2.94 -21.23 5.44
N ASN A 102 -1.80 -21.90 5.33
CA ASN A 102 -1.81 -23.37 5.35
C ASN A 102 -2.33 -23.89 6.70
N THR A 103 -3.19 -24.91 6.68
CA THR A 103 -3.88 -25.44 7.86
C THR A 103 -2.94 -25.86 8.99
N LEU A 104 -1.76 -26.40 8.65
CA LEU A 104 -0.76 -26.86 9.63
C LEU A 104 0.11 -25.73 10.23
N LEU A 105 -0.02 -24.49 9.75
CA LEU A 105 0.71 -23.35 10.29
C LEU A 105 -0.10 -22.78 11.45
N THR A 106 0.25 -23.05 12.70
CA THR A 106 -0.56 -22.55 13.84
C THR A 106 -0.24 -21.09 14.15
N LEU A 107 -1.24 -20.36 14.65
CA LEU A 107 -1.16 -18.93 14.96
C LEU A 107 -1.48 -18.74 16.44
N ARG A 108 -0.66 -17.95 17.14
CA ARG A 108 -0.92 -17.47 18.50
C ARG A 108 -0.75 -15.96 18.55
N THR A 109 -1.79 -15.23 18.92
CA THR A 109 -1.77 -13.76 19.05
C THR A 109 -1.31 -13.32 20.45
N GLY A 110 -1.13 -12.02 20.66
CA GLY A 110 -0.82 -11.46 21.98
C GLY A 110 0.68 -11.47 22.35
N THR A 111 1.57 -11.54 21.37
CA THR A 111 3.02 -11.54 21.60
C THR A 111 3.57 -10.11 21.60
N ALA A 112 4.59 -9.85 22.42
CA ALA A 112 5.26 -8.55 22.50
C ALA A 112 5.87 -8.15 21.15
N ASP A 113 5.63 -6.92 20.71
CA ASP A 113 6.02 -6.40 19.39
C ASP A 113 7.11 -5.31 19.46
N PRO A 114 7.69 -4.89 18.32
CA PRO A 114 8.75 -3.88 18.28
C PRO A 114 8.32 -2.49 18.77
N LEU A 115 7.01 -2.23 18.88
CA LEU A 115 6.44 -0.96 19.33
C LEU A 115 6.09 -0.98 20.82
N LEU A 116 6.61 -1.97 21.56
CA LEU A 116 6.37 -2.18 22.99
C LEU A 116 4.89 -2.40 23.33
N THR A 117 4.12 -2.95 22.39
CA THR A 117 2.76 -3.44 22.62
C THR A 117 2.71 -4.97 22.52
N ASN A 118 1.51 -5.58 22.56
CA ASN A 118 1.32 -7.04 22.46
C ASN A 118 0.52 -7.44 21.21
N ARG A 119 0.79 -6.79 20.07
CA ARG A 119 0.05 -6.98 18.81
C ARG A 119 0.76 -7.93 17.84
N ALA A 120 1.92 -8.48 18.19
CA ALA A 120 2.58 -9.49 17.37
C ALA A 120 1.86 -10.84 17.50
N ALA A 121 2.14 -11.72 16.53
CA ALA A 121 1.70 -13.10 16.56
C ALA A 121 2.88 -14.05 16.39
N THR A 122 2.83 -15.20 17.06
CA THR A 122 3.74 -16.32 16.81
C THR A 122 3.10 -17.24 15.77
N LEU A 123 3.80 -17.46 14.66
CA LEU A 123 3.47 -18.48 13.66
C LEU A 123 4.36 -19.70 13.89
N THR A 124 3.76 -20.89 14.04
CA THR A 124 4.52 -22.12 14.28
C THR A 124 4.28 -23.13 13.16
N ASN A 125 5.36 -23.55 12.51
CA ASN A 125 5.35 -24.61 11.51
C ASN A 125 5.93 -25.90 12.09
N THR A 126 5.08 -26.83 12.52
CA THR A 126 5.50 -28.14 13.03
C THR A 126 5.60 -29.21 11.92
N SER A 127 5.31 -28.85 10.67
CA SER A 127 5.33 -29.78 9.55
C SER A 127 6.75 -29.96 8.99
N PRO A 128 7.02 -31.06 8.26
CA PRO A 128 8.30 -31.26 7.58
C PRO A 128 8.46 -30.41 6.31
N ALA A 129 7.41 -29.69 5.88
CA ALA A 129 7.40 -28.84 4.69
C ALA A 129 7.38 -27.35 5.07
N ALA A 130 7.77 -26.48 4.14
CA ALA A 130 7.59 -25.05 4.32
C ALA A 130 6.10 -24.68 4.25
N LEU A 131 5.65 -23.80 5.13
CA LEU A 131 4.25 -23.35 5.21
C LEU A 131 4.16 -21.84 5.05
N THR A 132 3.04 -21.38 4.53
CA THR A 132 2.85 -20.01 4.05
C THR A 132 1.60 -19.38 4.63
N ILE A 133 1.68 -18.07 4.85
CA ILE A 133 0.56 -17.16 5.02
C ILE A 133 0.62 -16.09 3.93
N ALA A 134 -0.51 -15.78 3.31
CA ALA A 134 -0.58 -14.91 2.14
C ALA A 134 -1.83 -14.03 2.13
N GLN A 135 -1.76 -12.92 1.42
CA GLN A 135 -2.91 -12.08 1.08
C GLN A 135 -2.81 -11.66 -0.39
N SER A 136 -3.92 -11.80 -1.11
CA SER A 136 -4.04 -11.37 -2.51
C SER A 136 -4.77 -10.04 -2.61
N MET A 137 -4.36 -9.19 -3.55
CA MET A 137 -4.97 -7.89 -3.80
C MET A 137 -4.92 -7.51 -5.27
N SER A 138 -5.82 -6.63 -5.70
CA SER A 138 -5.91 -6.10 -7.07
C SER A 138 -4.82 -5.07 -7.39
N LEU A 139 -3.58 -5.36 -6.99
CA LEU A 139 -2.39 -4.58 -7.34
C LEU A 139 -1.89 -5.04 -8.73
N PRO A 140 -1.67 -4.12 -9.70
CA PRO A 140 -1.08 -4.48 -10.99
C PRO A 140 0.33 -5.07 -10.83
N GLY A 141 0.68 -6.10 -11.61
CA GLY A 141 2.02 -6.72 -11.56
C GLY A 141 3.14 -5.73 -11.85
N ALA A 142 2.91 -4.84 -12.82
CA ALA A 142 3.85 -3.79 -13.23
C ALA A 142 4.08 -2.70 -12.18
N ALA A 143 3.24 -2.59 -11.15
CA ALA A 143 3.45 -1.61 -10.08
C ALA A 143 4.64 -2.03 -9.21
N THR A 144 5.59 -1.13 -9.02
CA THR A 144 6.64 -1.27 -8.00
C THR A 144 5.99 -1.24 -6.62
N ALA A 145 6.31 -2.24 -5.80
CA ALA A 145 5.83 -2.34 -4.44
C ALA A 145 6.90 -2.90 -3.51
N CYS A 146 6.83 -2.50 -2.24
CA CYS A 146 7.65 -3.05 -1.17
C CYS A 146 6.76 -3.81 -0.19
N PHE A 147 6.99 -5.12 -0.05
CA PHE A 147 6.35 -5.96 0.94
C PHE A 147 7.28 -6.13 2.14
N SER A 148 6.81 -5.80 3.33
CA SER A 148 7.63 -5.82 4.54
C SER A 148 6.87 -6.38 5.73
N VAL A 149 7.62 -6.91 6.68
CA VAL A 149 7.09 -7.40 7.97
C VAL A 149 8.22 -7.34 9.00
N TYR A 150 7.88 -7.11 10.26
CA TYR A 150 8.82 -7.33 11.35
C TYR A 150 8.84 -8.81 11.71
N GLY A 151 10.02 -9.37 11.87
CA GLY A 151 10.20 -10.77 12.25
C GLY A 151 11.31 -10.93 13.27
N ARG A 152 11.13 -11.89 14.18
CA ARG A 152 12.19 -12.41 15.03
C ARG A 152 12.00 -13.91 15.26
N CYS A 153 13.08 -14.59 15.60
CA CYS A 153 13.06 -16.01 15.95
C CYS A 153 14.12 -16.27 17.03
N ALA A 154 13.70 -16.73 18.21
CA ALA A 154 14.58 -16.92 19.35
C ALA A 154 15.70 -17.93 19.09
N ALA A 155 15.40 -19.00 18.33
CA ALA A 155 16.37 -20.04 17.96
C ALA A 155 17.17 -19.71 16.69
N GLY A 156 16.93 -18.55 16.07
CA GLY A 156 17.29 -18.29 14.68
C GLY A 156 16.40 -19.09 13.71
N GLY A 157 16.24 -18.61 12.48
CA GLY A 157 15.43 -19.29 11.48
C GLY A 157 15.41 -18.54 10.16
N THR A 158 14.85 -19.14 9.11
CA THR A 158 14.74 -18.51 7.80
C THR A 158 13.28 -18.38 7.41
N VAL A 159 12.92 -17.20 6.93
CA VAL A 159 11.64 -16.93 6.28
C VAL A 159 11.87 -16.46 4.85
N GLN A 160 10.87 -16.58 4.00
CA GLN A 160 10.91 -16.06 2.63
C GLN A 160 9.74 -15.12 2.42
N LEU A 161 10.01 -13.94 1.85
CA LEU A 161 8.96 -13.07 1.33
C LEU A 161 8.81 -13.31 -0.17
N THR A 162 7.58 -13.40 -0.63
CA THR A 162 7.26 -13.61 -2.04
C THR A 162 6.18 -12.64 -2.51
N ARG A 163 6.34 -12.17 -3.76
CA ARG A 163 5.26 -11.57 -4.56
C ARG A 163 5.06 -12.41 -5.81
N ASN A 164 3.81 -12.72 -6.12
CA ASN A 164 3.41 -13.46 -7.31
C ASN A 164 2.22 -12.76 -7.97
N ASP A 165 2.17 -12.63 -9.30
CA ASP A 165 1.06 -12.01 -10.04
C ASP A 165 0.25 -13.00 -10.91
N GLY A 166 0.43 -14.30 -10.65
CA GLY A 166 -0.11 -15.42 -11.41
C GLY A 166 0.83 -15.94 -12.51
N ALA A 167 1.66 -15.08 -13.10
CA ALA A 167 2.54 -15.44 -14.21
C ALA A 167 4.02 -15.47 -13.82
N SER A 168 4.41 -14.59 -12.91
CA SER A 168 5.78 -14.35 -12.48
C SER A 168 5.85 -14.25 -10.97
N THR A 169 7.02 -14.61 -10.42
CA THR A 169 7.26 -14.68 -8.98
C THR A 169 8.60 -14.04 -8.64
N VAL A 170 8.61 -13.21 -7.61
CA VAL A 170 9.83 -12.68 -7.00
C VAL A 170 9.85 -13.13 -5.55
N THR A 171 10.91 -13.84 -5.16
CA THR A 171 11.08 -14.40 -3.82
C THR A 171 12.44 -14.00 -3.25
N GLN A 172 12.47 -13.68 -1.96
CA GLN A 172 13.71 -13.36 -1.25
C GLN A 172 13.73 -14.02 0.14
N PRO A 173 14.77 -14.80 0.48
CA PRO A 173 14.96 -15.35 1.82
C PRO A 173 15.56 -14.32 2.78
N PHE A 174 15.20 -14.44 4.05
CA PHE A 174 15.72 -13.63 5.16
C PHE A 174 16.00 -14.50 6.37
N ALA A 175 17.20 -14.35 6.94
CA ALA A 175 17.55 -14.94 8.22
C ALA A 175 17.01 -14.07 9.35
N LEU A 176 16.25 -14.69 10.27
CA LEU A 176 15.72 -14.07 11.46
C LEU A 176 16.73 -14.11 12.61
N ARG A 177 16.69 -13.07 13.43
CA ARG A 177 17.51 -12.89 14.63
C ARG A 177 16.61 -12.99 15.88
N PRO A 178 17.18 -13.14 17.09
CA PRO A 178 16.42 -13.06 18.33
C PRO A 178 15.77 -11.68 18.54
N GLU A 179 16.41 -10.62 18.04
CA GLU A 179 15.86 -9.27 18.07
C GLU A 179 14.88 -9.03 16.92
N TRP A 180 13.92 -8.13 17.17
CA TRP A 180 13.02 -7.64 16.13
C TRP A 180 13.79 -6.94 15.02
N GLN A 181 13.61 -7.39 13.79
CA GLN A 181 14.11 -6.72 12.59
C GLN A 181 13.00 -6.59 11.56
N ARG A 182 13.06 -5.54 10.74
CA ARG A 182 12.18 -5.39 9.60
C ARG A 182 12.82 -5.99 8.37
N ILE A 183 12.16 -6.98 7.77
CA ILE A 183 12.55 -7.57 6.50
C ILE A 183 11.64 -7.03 5.40
N ALA A 184 12.19 -6.83 4.20
CA ALA A 184 11.48 -6.18 3.11
C ALA A 184 11.90 -6.71 1.74
N LEU A 185 10.92 -7.07 0.94
CA LEU A 185 11.03 -7.42 -0.47
C LEU A 185 10.60 -6.22 -1.32
N ARG A 186 11.57 -5.57 -1.99
CA ARG A 186 11.27 -4.65 -3.09
C ARG A 186 11.03 -5.49 -4.35
N SER A 187 9.93 -5.22 -5.05
CA SER A 187 9.54 -6.00 -6.23
C SER A 187 8.90 -5.14 -7.31
N VAL A 188 9.21 -5.48 -8.55
CA VAL A 188 8.49 -5.07 -9.77
C VAL A 188 8.37 -6.33 -10.63
N ILE A 189 7.19 -6.57 -11.21
CA ILE A 189 6.98 -7.73 -12.08
C ILE A 189 6.58 -7.21 -13.46
N ALA A 190 7.37 -7.52 -14.48
CA ALA A 190 7.06 -7.12 -15.84
C ALA A 190 5.86 -7.94 -16.36
N GLY A 191 4.74 -7.27 -16.68
CA GLY A 191 3.70 -7.85 -17.53
C GLY A 191 2.55 -8.61 -16.84
N GLY A 192 2.37 -8.50 -15.52
CA GLY A 192 1.22 -9.10 -14.84
C GLY A 192 -0.08 -8.31 -14.98
N ALA A 193 -1.09 -8.91 -15.62
CA ALA A 193 -2.47 -8.40 -15.63
C ALA A 193 -3.31 -8.88 -14.42
N GLY A 194 -2.78 -9.83 -13.64
CA GLY A 194 -3.50 -10.48 -12.53
C GLY A 194 -3.34 -9.78 -11.18
N PRO A 195 -4.17 -10.14 -10.18
CA PRO A 195 -3.97 -9.71 -8.80
C PRO A 195 -2.63 -10.21 -8.27
N CYS A 196 -1.94 -9.37 -7.50
CA CYS A 196 -0.72 -9.78 -6.81
C CYS A 196 -1.05 -10.47 -5.48
N THR A 197 -0.37 -11.58 -5.22
CA THR A 197 -0.33 -12.28 -3.94
C THR A 197 0.99 -12.01 -3.26
N PHE A 198 0.93 -11.55 -2.01
CA PHE A 198 2.08 -11.34 -1.14
C PHE A 198 2.08 -12.40 -0.04
N SER A 199 3.21 -13.05 0.18
CA SER A 199 3.27 -14.17 1.12
C SER A 199 4.57 -14.23 1.93
N LEU A 200 4.42 -14.71 3.15
CA LEU A 200 5.51 -15.09 4.04
C LEU A 200 5.52 -16.60 4.19
N THR A 201 6.64 -17.23 3.82
CA THR A 201 6.86 -18.67 3.96
C THR A 201 7.86 -18.93 5.09
N ILE A 202 7.51 -19.88 5.96
CA ILE A 202 8.27 -20.28 7.14
C ILE A 202 8.79 -21.70 6.92
N ALA A 203 10.10 -21.90 7.10
CA ALA A 203 10.72 -23.20 6.99
C ALA A 203 10.16 -24.20 8.02
N ALA A 204 10.31 -25.50 7.72
CA ALA A 204 9.89 -26.58 8.60
C ALA A 204 10.52 -26.49 9.99
N GLY A 205 9.74 -26.76 11.03
CA GLY A 205 10.21 -26.86 12.42
C GLY A 205 10.43 -25.53 13.16
N TYR A 206 10.13 -24.38 12.56
CA TYR A 206 10.35 -23.08 13.19
C TYR A 206 9.07 -22.46 13.76
N ALA A 207 9.25 -21.76 14.88
CA ALA A 207 8.29 -20.79 15.42
C ALA A 207 8.88 -19.38 15.26
N VAL A 208 8.16 -18.50 14.58
CA VAL A 208 8.60 -17.13 14.30
C VAL A 208 7.58 -16.15 14.86
N ASP A 209 8.07 -15.11 15.54
CA ASP A 209 7.21 -13.99 15.92
C ASP A 209 7.22 -12.99 14.77
N ILE A 210 6.03 -12.54 14.40
CA ILE A 210 5.82 -11.61 13.30
C ILE A 210 4.90 -10.46 13.71
N PHE A 211 5.16 -9.29 13.15
CA PHE A 211 4.36 -8.10 13.39
C PHE A 211 4.34 -7.20 12.15
N GLY A 212 3.22 -6.51 11.94
CA GLY A 212 3.14 -5.39 11.02
C GLY A 212 3.39 -5.73 9.56
N PHE A 213 2.63 -6.69 9.02
CA PHE A 213 2.62 -6.91 7.57
C PHE A 213 2.22 -5.64 6.83
N GLN A 214 3.02 -5.27 5.83
CA GLN A 214 2.78 -4.06 5.07
C GLN A 214 3.21 -4.19 3.63
N VAL A 215 2.33 -3.79 2.71
CA VAL A 215 2.67 -3.52 1.31
C VAL A 215 2.56 -2.01 1.08
N THR A 216 3.58 -1.39 0.49
CA THR A 216 3.55 0.03 0.09
C THR A 216 3.81 0.18 -1.39
N ALA A 217 3.13 1.13 -2.04
CA ALA A 217 3.34 1.51 -3.46
C ALA A 217 4.58 2.41 -3.64
N GLN A 218 5.67 2.04 -3.00
CA GLN A 218 6.94 2.75 -2.94
C GLN A 218 8.09 1.72 -3.03
N PRO A 219 9.29 2.10 -3.51
CA PRO A 219 10.40 1.16 -3.68
C PRO A 219 10.99 0.69 -2.34
N ALA A 220 10.66 1.35 -1.23
CA ALA A 220 11.12 1.02 0.10
C ALA A 220 9.96 1.03 1.10
N ALA A 221 10.15 0.32 2.21
CA ALA A 221 9.17 0.22 3.27
C ALA A 221 9.12 1.52 4.10
N GLY A 222 8.01 2.25 4.06
CA GLY A 222 7.74 3.41 4.93
C GLY A 222 7.39 3.01 6.37
N GLN A 223 7.09 3.95 7.26
CA GLN A 223 6.64 3.65 8.63
C GLN A 223 5.46 2.65 8.62
N TYR A 224 5.39 1.80 9.64
CA TYR A 224 4.30 0.84 9.74
C TYR A 224 2.95 1.55 9.97
N VAL A 225 1.94 1.19 9.17
CA VAL A 225 0.56 1.66 9.29
C VAL A 225 -0.37 0.45 9.40
N ALA A 226 -1.05 0.32 10.53
CA ALA A 226 -2.04 -0.72 10.75
C ALA A 226 -3.29 -0.50 9.88
N THR A 227 -3.86 -1.59 9.38
CA THR A 227 -5.08 -1.56 8.56
C THR A 227 -6.18 -2.43 9.12
N ALA A 228 -7.41 -1.95 8.92
CA ALA A 228 -8.64 -2.68 9.23
C ALA A 228 -9.24 -3.23 7.92
N ALA A 229 -10.56 -3.10 7.71
CA ALA A 229 -11.26 -3.70 6.57
C ALA A 229 -11.04 -2.99 5.22
N ILE A 230 -10.48 -1.78 5.20
CA ILE A 230 -10.34 -0.97 3.99
C ILE A 230 -8.88 -0.96 3.53
N SER A 231 -8.64 -1.33 2.28
CA SER A 231 -7.32 -1.26 1.65
C SER A 231 -7.00 0.16 1.21
N ALA A 232 -5.72 0.46 1.05
CA ALA A 232 -5.25 1.72 0.47
C ALA A 232 -5.18 1.72 -1.08
N LEU A 233 -5.98 0.86 -1.73
CA LEU A 233 -6.20 0.83 -3.18
C LEU A 233 -7.51 1.56 -3.51
N TYR A 234 -7.41 2.57 -4.38
CA TYR A 234 -8.52 3.45 -4.76
C TYR A 234 -8.80 3.33 -6.26
N PRO A 235 -9.60 2.32 -6.68
CA PRO A 235 -9.84 2.00 -8.10
C PRO A 235 -10.65 3.05 -8.86
N ALA A 236 -11.35 3.93 -8.14
CA ALA A 236 -12.16 5.01 -8.69
C ALA A 236 -11.58 6.37 -8.27
N THR A 237 -10.29 6.59 -8.55
CA THR A 237 -9.64 7.89 -8.37
C THR A 237 -9.66 8.65 -9.68
N ALA A 238 -9.89 9.95 -9.62
CA ALA A 238 -9.81 10.85 -10.77
C ALA A 238 -8.89 12.02 -10.45
N PHE A 239 -8.48 12.76 -11.48
CA PHE A 239 -7.90 14.07 -11.26
C PHE A 239 -8.95 15.03 -10.68
N ASP A 240 -8.49 15.99 -9.89
CA ASP A 240 -9.32 17.04 -9.28
C ASP A 240 -9.12 18.40 -9.98
N SER A 241 -8.63 18.38 -11.22
CA SER A 241 -8.51 19.54 -12.11
C SER A 241 -8.64 19.11 -13.58
N ASP A 242 -9.17 20.02 -14.39
CA ASP A 242 -9.28 19.86 -15.85
C ASP A 242 -8.03 20.37 -16.59
N GLU A 243 -7.04 20.84 -15.84
CA GLU A 243 -5.74 21.28 -16.34
C GLU A 243 -4.63 20.65 -15.50
N LEU A 244 -3.54 20.29 -16.16
CA LEU A 244 -2.29 19.85 -15.54
C LEU A 244 -1.14 20.73 -16.04
N ALA A 245 -0.66 21.62 -15.17
CA ALA A 245 0.39 22.56 -15.51
C ALA A 245 1.78 22.00 -15.13
N PHE A 246 2.72 22.10 -16.08
CA PHE A 246 4.13 21.82 -15.87
C PHE A 246 4.94 23.10 -15.92
N ARG A 247 5.91 23.22 -15.02
CA ARG A 247 6.90 24.30 -15.05
C ARG A 247 8.28 23.70 -15.23
N ARG A 248 8.94 24.01 -16.34
CA ARG A 248 10.34 23.68 -16.57
C ARG A 248 11.20 24.47 -15.59
N THR A 249 12.00 23.77 -14.80
CA THR A 249 12.89 24.37 -13.78
C THR A 249 14.35 24.35 -14.19
N ASP A 250 14.76 23.39 -15.04
CA ASP A 250 16.11 23.30 -15.61
C ASP A 250 16.10 22.45 -16.92
N TYR A 251 17.26 22.11 -17.45
CA TYR A 251 17.42 21.08 -18.49
C TYR A 251 17.00 19.70 -17.96
N ASN A 252 16.07 19.05 -18.66
CA ASN A 252 15.51 17.75 -18.27
C ASN A 252 14.93 17.74 -16.83
N GLN A 253 14.39 18.87 -16.38
CA GLN A 253 13.78 19.01 -15.07
C GLN A 253 12.50 19.84 -15.12
N ASN A 254 11.42 19.24 -14.63
CA ASN A 254 10.10 19.81 -14.58
C ASN A 254 9.53 19.72 -13.16
N SER A 255 8.61 20.61 -12.84
CA SER A 255 7.82 20.58 -11.61
C SER A 255 6.33 20.60 -11.96
N CYS A 256 5.53 19.92 -11.14
CA CYS A 256 4.11 19.77 -11.36
C CYS A 256 3.40 19.50 -10.03
N GLN A 257 2.21 20.07 -9.85
CA GLN A 257 1.32 19.70 -8.76
C GLN A 257 0.14 18.91 -9.32
N VAL A 258 -0.07 17.72 -8.78
CA VAL A 258 -1.21 16.86 -9.13
C VAL A 258 -2.16 16.80 -7.95
N ARG A 259 -3.46 17.01 -8.22
CA ARG A 259 -4.52 16.83 -7.22
C ARG A 259 -5.42 15.69 -7.66
N LEU A 260 -5.64 14.76 -6.75
CA LEU A 260 -6.43 13.55 -6.98
C LEU A 260 -7.59 13.49 -6.00
N ILE A 261 -8.71 12.93 -6.44
CA ILE A 261 -9.90 12.72 -5.61
C ILE A 261 -10.45 11.30 -5.77
N SER A 262 -10.85 10.69 -4.66
CA SER A 262 -11.56 9.41 -4.67
C SER A 262 -12.71 9.43 -3.66
N ARG A 263 -13.78 8.69 -3.94
CA ARG A 263 -14.88 8.49 -3.00
C ARG A 263 -14.42 7.59 -1.85
N ALA A 264 -14.83 7.90 -0.62
CA ALA A 264 -14.26 7.33 0.59
C ALA A 264 -15.29 6.95 1.66
#